data_AF-A0A1V6HIL8-F1
#
_entry.id   AF-A0A1V6HIL8-F1
#
_cell.length_a   1.000
_cell.length_b   1.000
_cell.length_c   1.000
_cell.angle_alpha   90.00
_cell.angle_beta   90.00
_cell.angle_gamma   90.00
#
_symmetry.space_group_name_H-M   'P 1'
#
loop_
_entity.id
_entity.type
_entity.pdbx_description
1 polymer ?
#
loop_
_entity_poly.entity_id
_entity_poly.type
_entity_poly.pdbx_seq_one_letter_code
_entity_poly.pdbx_strand_id
1 'polypeptide(L)'
;MGKLHGLPMGCDVCYTNHMDADQNDLENLAILMATAGCNFFMGVPMGDDIMLNYQSTSFHDNASVREVLGLRPTPEFEAWMERIGTIKDGRLTGLAGDMRVFL
;
A
#
# COMPACT_ATOMS: atom_id res chain seq x y z
N MET A 1 13.12 4.67 -14.56
CA MET A 1 13.36 6.01 -15.13
C MET A 1 13.17 7.14 -14.11
N GLY A 2 12.01 7.29 -13.44
CA GLY A 2 11.76 8.42 -12.53
C GLY A 2 12.83 8.62 -11.44
N LYS A 3 13.29 7.55 -10.79
CA LYS A 3 14.38 7.59 -9.80
C LYS A 3 15.69 8.15 -10.38
N LEU A 4 16.06 7.75 -11.61
CA LEU A 4 17.27 8.23 -12.28
C LEU A 4 17.20 9.74 -12.59
N HIS A 5 15.98 10.26 -12.81
CA HIS A 5 15.73 11.69 -12.96
C HIS A 5 15.63 12.45 -11.63
N GLY A 6 15.86 11.79 -10.48
CA GLY A 6 15.81 12.42 -9.15
C GLY A 6 14.40 12.72 -8.64
N LEU A 7 13.36 12.11 -9.22
CA LEU A 7 11.97 12.32 -8.81
C LEU A 7 11.53 11.32 -7.72
N PRO A 8 10.60 11.70 -6.82
CA PRO A 8 9.99 10.79 -5.85
C PRO A 8 9.01 9.85 -6.56
N MET A 9 9.53 8.82 -7.22
CA MET A 9 8.75 7.93 -8.07
C MET A 9 7.99 6.87 -7.27
N GLY A 10 6.66 6.90 -7.38
CA GLY A 10 5.76 5.81 -7.01
C GLY A 10 5.29 5.02 -8.24
N CYS A 11 4.38 4.06 -8.02
CA CYS A 11 3.68 3.36 -9.09
C CYS A 11 2.28 3.00 -8.60
N ASP A 12 1.26 3.20 -9.43
CA ASP A 12 0.02 2.46 -9.23
C ASP A 12 0.24 1.06 -9.81
N VAL A 13 0.16 0.03 -8.98
CA VAL A 13 0.29 -1.35 -9.43
C VAL A 13 -1.12 -1.85 -9.65
N CYS A 14 -1.47 -2.08 -10.91
CA CYS A 14 -2.86 -2.19 -11.29
C CYS A 14 -3.07 -3.03 -12.55
N TYR A 15 -4.29 -3.53 -12.73
CA TYR A 15 -4.73 -4.19 -13.95
C TYR A 15 -6.19 -3.87 -14.26
N THR A 16 -6.62 -4.18 -15.48
CA THR A 16 -8.02 -4.07 -15.92
C THR A 16 -8.54 -5.44 -16.32
N ASN A 17 -9.84 -5.67 -16.14
CA ASN A 17 -10.47 -6.99 -16.35
C ASN A 17 -10.41 -7.54 -17.79
N HIS A 18 -9.99 -6.74 -18.78
CA HIS A 18 -9.85 -7.18 -20.17
C HIS A 18 -8.40 -7.50 -20.57
N MET A 19 -7.46 -7.31 -19.65
CA MET A 19 -6.08 -7.74 -19.81
C MET A 19 -5.91 -9.13 -19.21
N ASP A 20 -4.96 -9.90 -19.75
CA ASP A 20 -4.55 -11.20 -19.18
C ASP A 20 -3.65 -10.95 -17.96
N ALA A 21 -4.28 -10.54 -16.86
CA ALA A 21 -3.65 -10.23 -15.60
C ALA A 21 -4.64 -10.43 -14.46
N ASP A 22 -4.14 -10.80 -13.29
CA ASP A 22 -4.94 -10.95 -12.07
C ASP A 22 -4.30 -10.23 -10.87
N GLN A 23 -4.94 -10.39 -9.70
CA GLN A 23 -4.45 -9.79 -8.46
C GLN A 23 -3.06 -10.34 -8.03
N ASN A 24 -2.73 -11.59 -8.38
CA ASN A 24 -1.42 -12.14 -8.06
C ASN A 24 -0.32 -11.44 -8.87
N ASP A 25 -0.57 -11.12 -10.14
CA ASP A 25 0.37 -10.36 -10.96
C ASP A 25 0.66 -8.98 -10.37
N LEU A 26 -0.39 -8.33 -9.87
CA LEU A 26 -0.30 -7.06 -9.16
C LEU A 26 0.52 -7.19 -7.87
N GLU A 27 0.23 -8.17 -7.01
CA GLU A 27 0.95 -8.38 -5.75
C GLU A 27 2.43 -8.75 -6.00
N ASN A 28 2.70 -9.57 -7.02
CA ASN A 28 4.06 -9.88 -7.47
C ASN A 28 4.83 -8.60 -7.83
N LEU A 29 4.22 -7.74 -8.64
CA LEU A 29 4.85 -6.48 -9.05
C LEU A 29 5.00 -5.50 -7.87
N ALA A 30 4.05 -5.47 -6.92
CA ALA A 30 4.15 -4.63 -5.73
C ALA A 30 5.37 -4.99 -4.88
N ILE A 31 5.64 -6.28 -4.66
CA ILE A 31 6.84 -6.74 -3.95
C ILE A 31 8.14 -6.38 -4.70
N LEU A 32 8.18 -6.62 -6.02
CA LEU A 32 9.34 -6.26 -6.84
C LEU A 32 9.63 -4.75 -6.82
N MET A 33 8.59 -3.92 -6.89
CA MET A 33 8.72 -2.47 -6.87
C MET A 33 9.12 -1.96 -5.47
N ALA A 34 8.56 -2.54 -4.41
CA ALA A 34 8.88 -2.17 -3.04
C ALA A 34 10.35 -2.50 -2.70
N THR A 35 10.83 -3.69 -3.09
CA THR A 35 12.24 -4.07 -2.94
C THR A 35 13.18 -3.20 -3.78
N ALA A 36 12.74 -2.71 -4.94
CA ALA A 36 13.46 -1.71 -5.74
C ALA A 36 13.43 -0.29 -5.13
N GLY A 37 12.75 -0.10 -4.00
CA GLY A 37 12.66 1.17 -3.28
C GLY A 37 11.64 2.14 -3.88
N CYS A 38 10.55 1.67 -4.48
CA CYS A 38 9.41 2.50 -4.89
C CYS A 38 8.89 3.33 -3.70
N ASN A 39 8.61 4.62 -3.91
CA ASN A 39 8.27 5.52 -2.80
C ASN A 39 6.86 5.29 -2.24
N PHE A 40 5.90 4.97 -3.10
CA PHE A 40 4.49 4.83 -2.73
C PHE A 40 3.72 3.98 -3.75
N PHE A 41 2.61 3.41 -3.26
CA PHE A 41 1.57 2.76 -4.04
C PHE A 41 0.21 3.41 -3.72
N MET A 42 -0.81 3.05 -4.48
CA MET A 42 -2.19 3.43 -4.22
C MET A 42 -2.80 2.55 -3.12
N GLY A 43 -3.97 2.91 -2.62
CA GLY A 43 -4.69 2.12 -1.63
C GLY A 43 -6.19 2.27 -1.85
N VAL A 44 -6.84 1.19 -2.26
CA VAL A 44 -8.27 1.15 -2.54
C VAL A 44 -8.93 0.08 -1.65
N PRO A 45 -10.18 0.24 -1.17
CA PRO A 45 -10.87 -0.81 -0.43
C PRO A 45 -10.90 -2.11 -1.25
N MET A 46 -10.26 -3.16 -0.74
CA MET A 46 -10.10 -4.45 -1.44
C MET A 46 -9.44 -4.37 -2.84
N GLY A 47 -8.79 -3.25 -3.16
CA GLY A 47 -8.19 -3.02 -4.47
C GLY A 47 -9.19 -2.70 -5.59
N ASP A 48 -10.50 -2.69 -5.34
CA ASP A 48 -11.54 -2.51 -6.36
C ASP A 48 -11.96 -1.04 -6.50
N ASP A 49 -11.58 -0.40 -7.60
CA ASP A 49 -12.06 0.94 -7.93
C ASP A 49 -13.32 0.84 -8.81
N ILE A 50 -14.47 0.90 -8.14
CA ILE A 50 -15.80 0.79 -8.74
C ILE A 50 -16.15 1.93 -9.71
N MET A 51 -15.41 3.04 -9.68
CA MET A 51 -15.66 4.19 -10.56
C MET A 51 -14.80 4.12 -11.81
N LEU A 52 -13.55 3.66 -11.67
CA LEU A 52 -12.58 3.56 -12.76
C LEU A 52 -12.58 2.19 -13.44
N ASN A 53 -13.27 1.19 -12.89
CA ASN A 53 -13.40 -0.17 -13.42
C ASN A 53 -12.04 -0.87 -13.62
N TYR A 54 -11.16 -0.75 -12.63
CA TYR A 54 -9.86 -1.40 -12.61
C TYR A 54 -9.50 -1.81 -11.18
N GLN A 55 -8.47 -2.64 -11.06
CA GLN A 55 -7.97 -3.11 -9.78
C GLN A 55 -6.60 -2.52 -9.48
N SER A 56 -6.40 -2.12 -8.23
CA SER A 56 -5.17 -1.53 -7.68
C SER A 56 -4.79 -2.22 -6.36
N THR A 57 -3.73 -1.77 -5.70
CA THR A 57 -3.33 -2.26 -4.39
C THR A 57 -4.36 -1.92 -3.32
N SER A 58 -4.63 -2.89 -2.44
CA SER A 58 -5.53 -2.72 -1.31
C SER A 58 -4.87 -2.06 -0.11
N PHE A 59 -5.68 -1.60 0.86
CA PHE A 59 -5.14 -1.16 2.16
C PHE A 59 -4.37 -2.27 2.89
N HIS A 60 -4.78 -3.52 2.72
CA HIS A 60 -4.13 -4.68 3.33
C HIS A 60 -2.79 -4.96 2.64
N ASP A 61 -2.71 -4.85 1.33
CA ASP A 61 -1.49 -5.11 0.56
C ASP A 61 -0.39 -4.16 1.01
N ASN A 62 -0.71 -2.87 1.15
CA ASN A 62 0.22 -1.86 1.62
C ASN A 62 0.74 -2.14 3.04
N ALA A 63 -0.10 -2.64 3.94
CA ALA A 63 0.31 -3.04 5.28
C ALA A 63 1.19 -4.31 5.24
N SER A 64 0.80 -5.30 4.44
CA SER A 64 1.52 -6.56 4.24
C SER A 64 2.92 -6.32 3.66
N VAL A 65 3.05 -5.50 2.61
CA VAL A 65 4.34 -5.15 2.01
C VAL A 65 5.27 -4.51 3.04
N ARG A 66 4.74 -3.59 3.86
CA ARG A 66 5.52 -2.95 4.93
C ARG A 66 6.00 -3.97 5.96
N GLU A 67 5.12 -4.84 6.43
CA GLU A 67 5.49 -5.85 7.43
C GLU A 67 6.48 -6.87 6.88
N VAL A 68 6.28 -7.37 5.65
CA VAL A 68 7.16 -8.35 4.98
C VAL A 68 8.56 -7.78 4.77
N LEU A 69 8.68 -6.51 4.37
CA LEU A 69 9.97 -5.89 4.05
C LEU A 69 10.57 -5.08 5.21
N GLY A 70 9.90 -5.00 6.37
CA GLY A 70 10.32 -4.17 7.50
C GLY A 70 10.31 -2.66 7.21
N LEU A 71 9.47 -2.22 6.26
CA LEU A 71 9.32 -0.80 5.91
C LEU A 71 8.34 -0.09 6.85
N ARG A 72 8.49 1.22 6.99
CA ARG A 72 7.63 2.05 7.84
C ARG A 72 6.84 3.08 7.00
N PRO A 73 5.71 3.59 7.50
CA PRO A 73 5.10 4.81 6.97
C PRO A 73 6.05 6.01 7.08
N THR A 74 5.65 7.17 6.57
CA THR A 74 6.41 8.40 6.84
C THR A 74 6.45 8.68 8.35
N PRO A 75 7.55 9.22 8.90
CA PRO A 75 7.73 9.33 10.35
C PRO A 75 6.60 10.07 11.07
N GLU A 76 6.09 11.15 10.46
CA GLU A 76 5.00 11.95 11.01
C GLU A 76 3.68 11.17 11.04
N PHE A 77 3.44 10.34 10.02
CA PHE A 77 2.24 9.52 9.93
C PHE A 77 2.31 8.31 10.86
N GLU A 78 3.47 7.66 10.96
CA GLU A 78 3.70 6.58 11.92
C GLU A 78 3.48 7.07 13.36
N ALA A 79 4.04 8.21 13.74
CA ALA A 79 3.82 8.79 15.07
C ALA A 79 2.33 9.14 15.33
N TRP A 80 1.59 9.54 14.30
CA TRP A 80 0.14 9.72 14.40
C TRP A 80 -0.59 8.40 14.58
N MET A 81 -0.25 7.37 13.80
CA MET A 81 -0.83 6.03 13.91
C MET A 81 -0.58 5.39 15.28
N GLU A 82 0.62 5.58 15.84
CA GLU A 82 0.95 5.11 17.19
C GLU A 82 0.10 5.81 18.24
N ARG A 83 -0.10 7.13 18.11
CA ARG A 83 -0.94 7.92 19.02
C ARG A 83 -2.41 7.48 18.99
N ILE A 84 -2.95 7.13 17.83
CA ILE A 84 -4.33 6.60 17.73
C ILE A 84 -4.42 5.08 18.00
N GLY A 85 -3.27 4.44 18.25
CA GLY A 85 -3.18 3.04 18.62
C GLY A 85 -3.37 2.03 17.48
N THR A 86 -3.31 2.45 16.21
CA THR A 86 -3.51 1.56 15.05
C THR A 86 -2.22 0.87 14.58
N ILE A 87 -1.06 1.41 14.93
CA ILE A 87 0.25 0.77 14.72
C ILE A 87 1.04 0.74 16.03
N LYS A 88 1.90 -0.26 16.18
CA LYS A 88 2.90 -0.35 17.24
C LYS A 88 4.14 -1.08 16.71
N ASP A 89 5.32 -0.49 16.92
CA ASP A 89 6.60 -1.06 16.46
C ASP A 89 6.59 -1.41 14.95
N GLY A 90 5.91 -0.59 14.14
CA GLY A 90 5.77 -0.77 12.70
C GLY A 90 4.74 -1.82 12.26
N ARG A 91 4.00 -2.44 13.19
CA ARG A 91 2.99 -3.46 12.90
C ARG A 91 1.59 -2.99 13.29
N LEU A 92 0.59 -3.41 12.53
CA LEU A 92 -0.79 -3.12 12.83
C LEU A 92 -1.21 -3.75 14.17
N THR A 93 -2.04 -3.05 14.93
CA THR A 93 -2.63 -3.56 16.18
C THR A 93 -4.02 -4.14 15.93
N GLY A 94 -4.68 -4.67 16.98
CA GLY A 94 -6.07 -5.09 16.90
C GLY A 94 -7.09 -3.96 16.65
N LEU A 95 -6.68 -2.69 16.73
CA LEU A 95 -7.52 -1.53 16.36
C LEU A 95 -7.41 -1.18 14.87
N ALA A 96 -6.42 -1.72 14.16
CA ALA A 96 -6.26 -1.45 12.73
C ALA A 96 -7.41 -2.05 11.92
N GLY A 97 -7.93 -1.28 10.96
CA GLY A 97 -9.09 -1.66 10.15
C GLY A 97 -10.45 -1.41 10.83
N ASP A 98 -10.48 -1.04 12.11
CA ASP A 98 -11.71 -0.66 12.81
C ASP A 98 -11.97 0.85 12.69
N MET A 99 -12.92 1.23 11.83
CA MET A 99 -13.28 2.63 11.60
C MET A 99 -13.90 3.32 12.83
N ARG A 100 -14.34 2.58 13.85
CA ARG A 100 -14.90 3.15 15.08
C ARG A 100 -13.87 3.93 15.89
N VAL A 101 -12.57 3.76 15.63
CA VAL A 101 -11.48 4.56 16.23
C VAL A 101 -11.64 6.07 15.98
N PHE A 102 -12.42 6.45 14.96
CA PHE A 102 -12.62 7.85 14.58
C PHE A 102 -13.95 8.45 15.06
N LEU A 103 -14.76 7.70 15.80
CA LEU A 103 -16.03 8.15 16.40
C LEU A 103 -15.82 8.56 17.86
#